data_AF-A0A1R3GKN7-F1
#
_entry.id   AF-A0A1R3GKN7-F1
#
_cell.length_a   1.000
_cell.length_b   1.000
_cell.length_c   1.000
_cell.angle_alpha   90.00
_cell.angle_beta   90.00
_cell.angle_gamma   90.00
#
_symmetry.space_group_name_H-M   'P 1'
#
loop_
_entity.id
_entity.type
_entity.pdbx_description
1 polymer ?
#
loop_
_entity_poly.entity_id
_entity_poly.type
_entity_poly.pdbx_seq_one_letter_code
_entity_poly.pdbx_strand_id
1 'polypeptide(L)' 'IKEASYTRLCSTKKILTVNGQFPGPTLEVQYGDTIYVKINNQGKYNITFHWY' A
#
# COMPACT_ATOMS: atom_id res chain seq x y z
N ILE A 1 -2.51 -5.04 3.39
CA ILE A 1 -1.31 -4.28 3.82
C ILE A 1 -0.40 -5.22 4.57
N LYS A 2 0.89 -5.26 4.24
CA LYS A 2 1.87 -6.14 4.88
C LYS A 2 3.26 -5.52 4.87
N GLU A 3 4.12 -5.94 5.79
CA GLU A 3 5.54 -5.58 5.78
C GLU A 3 6.27 -6.35 4.65
N ALA A 4 7.11 -5.66 3.90
CA ALA A 4 8.01 -6.25 2.90
C ALA A 4 9.39 -5.61 2.99
N SER A 5 10.45 -6.40 2.73
CA SER A 5 11.82 -5.90 2.69
C SER A 5 12.03 -5.06 1.43
N TYR A 6 12.57 -3.86 1.59
CA TYR A 6 12.90 -2.95 0.50
C TYR A 6 14.31 -2.41 0.69
N THR A 7 15.10 -2.42 -0.40
CA THR A 7 16.49 -1.98 -0.42
C THR A 7 16.62 -0.70 -1.21
N ARG A 8 17.21 0.32 -0.61
CA ARG A 8 17.52 1.59 -1.28
C ARG A 8 18.78 2.18 -0.68
N LEU A 9 19.66 2.73 -1.52
CA LEU A 9 20.95 3.30 -1.10
C LEU A 9 21.76 2.34 -0.21
N CYS A 10 21.85 1.06 -0.61
CA CYS A 10 22.54 0.00 0.14
C CYS A 10 22.00 -0.31 1.55
N SER A 11 20.83 0.22 1.92
CA SER A 11 20.15 -0.09 3.19
C SER A 11 18.87 -0.88 2.93
N THR A 12 18.71 -1.99 3.65
CA THR A 12 17.49 -2.81 3.62
C THR A 12 16.64 -2.54 4.85
N LYS A 13 15.35 -2.24 4.67
CA LYS A 13 14.38 -2.06 5.76
C LYS A 13 13.09 -2.80 5.44
N LYS A 14 12.39 -3.31 6.46
CA LYS A 14 11.00 -3.71 6.31
C LYS A 14 10.13 -2.47 6.31
N ILE A 15 9.36 -2.27 5.25
CA ILE A 15 8.42 -1.15 5.11
C ILE A 15 7.00 -1.68 4.94
N LEU A 16 6.00 -0.88 5.31
CA LEU A 16 4.60 -1.18 4.99
C LEU A 16 4.36 -1.01 3.49
N THR A 17 3.68 -1.99 2.90
CA THR A 17 3.38 -2.03 1.46
C THR A 17 1.92 -2.39 1.22
N VAL A 18 1.39 -1.97 0.06
CA VAL A 18 0.07 -2.39 -0.41
C VAL A 18 0.28 -3.64 -1.25
N ASN A 19 -0.29 -4.77 -0.81
CA ASN A 19 -0.15 -6.07 -1.46
C ASN A 19 1.30 -6.55 -1.70
N GLY A 20 2.28 -6.03 -0.94
CA GLY A 20 3.70 -6.37 -1.12
C GLY A 20 4.44 -5.46 -2.11
N GLN A 21 3.76 -4.46 -2.68
CA GLN A 21 4.29 -3.57 -3.70
C GLN A 21 4.63 -2.19 -3.12
N PHE A 22 5.77 -1.66 -3.55
CA PHE A 22 6.21 -0.30 -3.27
C PHE A 22 6.85 0.31 -4.53
N PRO A 23 6.28 1.38 -5.13
CA PRO A 23 5.00 2.02 -4.78
C PRO A 23 3.82 1.05 -4.82
N GLY A 24 2.71 1.43 -4.17
CA GLY A 24 1.48 0.62 -4.20
C GLY A 24 0.89 0.52 -5.60
N PRO A 25 -0.10 -0.37 -5.81
CA PRO A 25 -0.74 -0.52 -7.11
C PRO A 25 -1.50 0.75 -7.49
N THR A 26 -1.48 1.07 -8.78
CA THR A 26 -2.29 2.15 -9.37
C THR A 26 -3.75 1.72 -9.41
N LEU A 27 -4.65 2.66 -9.08
CA LEU A 27 -6.08 2.51 -9.38
C LEU A 27 -6.38 3.19 -10.71
N GLU A 28 -6.90 2.42 -11.66
CA GLU A 28 -7.35 2.93 -12.96
C GLU A 28 -8.88 2.96 -12.95
N VAL A 29 -9.46 4.15 -13.08
CA VAL A 29 -10.91 4.40 -12.99
C VAL A 29 -11.33 5.43 -14.03
N GLN A 30 -12.60 5.42 -14.39
CA GLN A 30 -13.21 6.40 -15.27
C GLN A 30 -14.05 7.42 -14.50
N TYR A 31 -14.34 8.55 -15.15
CA TYR A 31 -15.20 9.56 -14.56
C TYR A 31 -16.60 8.98 -14.32
N GLY A 32 -17.10 9.12 -13.08
CA GLY A 32 -18.39 8.59 -12.64
C GLY A 32 -18.31 7.22 -11.96
N ASP A 33 -17.15 6.56 -11.96
CA ASP A 33 -16.98 5.28 -11.27
C ASP A 33 -17.07 5.45 -9.75
N THR A 34 -17.65 4.44 -9.09
CA THR A 34 -17.56 4.26 -7.64
C THR A 34 -16.70 3.04 -7.35
N ILE A 35 -15.64 3.23 -6.59
CA ILE A 35 -14.72 2.15 -6.20
C ILE A 35 -14.89 1.76 -4.74
N TYR A 36 -14.78 0.47 -4.48
CA TYR A 36 -14.77 -0.09 -3.13
C TYR A 36 -13.44 -0.77 -2.87
N VAL A 37 -12.67 -0.23 -1.91
CA VAL A 37 -11.37 -0.77 -1.55
C VAL A 37 -11.47 -1.43 -0.18
N LYS A 38 -11.48 -2.77 -0.17
CA LYS A 38 -11.43 -3.55 1.08
C LYS A 38 -9.98 -3.65 1.55
N ILE A 39 -9.70 -3.04 2.70
CA ILE A 39 -8.37 -3.04 3.28
C ILE A 39 -8.28 -4.12 4.36
N ASN A 40 -7.30 -5.02 4.23
CA ASN A 40 -6.91 -5.93 5.29
C ASN A 40 -5.53 -5.51 5.84
N ASN A 41 -5.47 -5.06 7.09
CA ASN A 41 -4.23 -4.66 7.73
C ASN A 41 -3.54 -5.87 8.38
N GLN A 42 -2.49 -6.39 7.75
CA GLN A 42 -1.61 -7.44 8.28
C GLN A 42 -0.29 -6.85 8.81
N GLY A 43 -0.21 -5.52 8.93
CA GLY A 43 0.90 -4.82 9.57
C GLY A 43 0.76 -4.79 11.09
N LYS A 44 1.83 -4.41 11.78
CA LYS A 44 1.88 -4.38 13.25
C LYS A 44 1.17 -3.17 13.88
N TYR A 45 0.93 -2.12 13.09
CA TYR A 45 0.44 -0.84 13.57
C TYR A 45 -0.88 -0.46 12.89
N ASN A 46 -1.67 0.37 13.59
CA ASN A 46 -2.90 0.94 13.03
C ASN A 46 -2.57 1.89 11.86
N ILE A 47 -3.45 1.90 10.86
CA ILE A 47 -3.26 2.64 9.62
C ILE A 47 -4.59 3.15 9.09
N THR A 48 -4.56 4.32 8.45
CA THR A 48 -5.64 4.89 7.64
C THR A 48 -5.17 5.07 6.20
N PHE A 49 -6.13 5.14 5.27
CA PHE A 49 -5.88 5.45 3.87
C PHE A 49 -6.56 6.77 3.53
N HIS A 50 -5.90 7.57 2.69
CA HIS A 50 -6.42 8.82 2.17
C HIS A 50 -6.29 8.81 0.66
N TRP A 51 -7.38 9.13 -0.02
CA TRP A 51 -7.40 9.45 -1.44
C TRP A 51 -7.31 10.98 -1.52
N TYR A 52 -6.19 11.47 -2.05
CA TYR A 52 -5.97 12.90 -2.27
C TYR A 52 -6.84 13.42 -3.42
#